data_AF-A0A329ZJE4-F1
#
_entry.id   AF-A0A329ZJE4-F1
#
_cell.length_a   1.000
_cell.length_b   1.000
_cell.length_c   1.000
_cell.angle_alpha   90.00
_cell.angle_beta   90.00
_cell.angle_gamma   90.00
#
_symmetry.space_group_name_H-M   'P 1'
#
loop_
_entity.id
_entity.type
_entity.pdbx_description
1 polymer ?
#
loop_
_entity_poly.entity_id
_entity_poly.type
_entity_poly.pdbx_seq_one_letter_code
_entity_poly.pdbx_strand_id
1 'polypeptide(L)'
;DSTPNHLKKPLDFESFHDEEKSLRTRFKDNIEAMSLLKELMQNNTQATQEQQAILAKYSGFGGLNSVITDKDLELLKSVLMGDFAEVQSQLRKLLQRTDDAYYTPISVVQPIYESLLKAGFSKGRVLEPSLGKGIFFEAMPQSLKNNTQRIGVELDSLTAHFAKQLQPSTEIF
;
A
#
# COMPACT_ATOMS: atom_id res chain seq x y z
N ASP A 1 -25.32 17.60 -23.23
CA ASP A 1 -23.93 17.57 -22.74
C ASP A 1 -23.69 16.36 -21.85
N SER A 2 -23.22 15.29 -22.47
CA SER A 2 -22.78 14.06 -21.84
C SER A 2 -21.27 14.15 -21.58
N THR A 3 -20.88 14.51 -20.36
CA THR A 3 -19.50 14.31 -19.89
C THR A 3 -19.25 12.81 -19.71
N PRO A 4 -18.17 12.24 -20.27
CA PRO A 4 -17.86 10.84 -20.07
C PRO A 4 -17.40 10.64 -18.62
N ASN A 5 -18.17 9.84 -17.89
CA ASN A 5 -17.83 9.37 -16.56
C ASN A 5 -16.67 8.37 -16.68
N HIS A 6 -15.44 8.88 -16.68
CA HIS A 6 -14.24 8.05 -16.51
C HIS A 6 -14.23 7.55 -15.06
N LEU A 7 -15.01 6.49 -14.79
CA LEU A 7 -14.88 5.70 -13.57
C LEU A 7 -13.43 5.23 -13.50
N LYS A 8 -12.65 5.87 -12.63
CA LYS A 8 -11.30 5.45 -12.27
C LYS A 8 -11.38 3.98 -11.86
N LYS A 9 -10.66 3.10 -12.54
CA LYS A 9 -10.53 1.72 -12.07
C LYS A 9 -9.83 1.78 -10.70
N PRO A 10 -10.43 1.22 -9.63
CA PRO A 10 -9.79 1.21 -8.31
C PRO A 10 -8.44 0.51 -8.40
N LEU A 11 -7.50 0.91 -7.55
CA LEU A 11 -6.23 0.22 -7.43
C LEU A 11 -6.50 -1.22 -7.01
N ASP A 12 -5.82 -2.17 -7.65
CA ASP A 12 -5.98 -3.58 -7.36
C ASP A 12 -5.23 -3.95 -6.08
N PHE A 13 -5.90 -3.75 -4.96
CA PHE A 13 -5.48 -4.21 -3.64
C PHE A 13 -5.98 -5.63 -3.33
N GLU A 14 -6.63 -6.33 -4.26
CA GLU A 14 -7.16 -7.68 -4.02
C GLU A 14 -6.30 -8.77 -4.67
N SER A 15 -5.46 -8.43 -5.65
CA SER A 15 -4.49 -9.36 -6.27
C SER A 15 -3.37 -9.88 -5.35
N PHE A 16 -3.45 -9.61 -4.04
CA PHE A 16 -2.66 -10.31 -3.02
C PHE A 16 -3.19 -11.72 -2.73
N HIS A 17 -4.49 -11.94 -2.98
CA HIS A 17 -5.18 -13.21 -2.75
C HIS A 17 -5.36 -14.06 -4.00
N ASP A 18 -4.64 -13.76 -5.09
CA ASP A 18 -4.43 -14.78 -6.12
C ASP A 18 -3.72 -15.95 -5.45
N GLU A 19 -4.48 -16.99 -5.10
CA GLU A 19 -4.01 -18.29 -4.63
C GLU A 19 -3.02 -18.94 -5.63
N GLU A 20 -2.76 -18.31 -6.78
CA GLU A 20 -1.86 -18.75 -7.85
C GLU A 20 -0.56 -17.93 -8.02
N LYS A 21 -0.34 -16.82 -7.30
CA LYS A 21 0.94 -16.09 -7.43
C LYS A 21 2.06 -16.83 -6.69
N SER A 22 2.99 -17.38 -7.46
CA SER A 22 4.20 -18.01 -6.89
C SER A 22 4.93 -17.05 -5.93
N LEU A 23 5.52 -17.59 -4.86
CA LEU A 23 6.37 -16.81 -3.93
C LEU A 23 7.45 -16.02 -4.68
N ARG A 24 7.94 -16.54 -5.81
CA ARG A 24 8.91 -15.86 -6.67
C ARG A 24 8.33 -14.63 -7.36
N THR A 25 7.07 -14.69 -7.81
CA THR A 25 6.37 -13.54 -8.40
C THR A 25 6.18 -12.45 -7.35
N ARG A 26 5.71 -12.81 -6.14
CA ARG A 26 5.58 -11.86 -5.01
C ARG A 26 6.90 -11.17 -4.67
N PHE A 27 8.00 -11.91 -4.64
CA PHE A 27 9.32 -11.32 -4.43
C PHE A 27 9.67 -10.29 -5.53
N LYS A 28 9.44 -10.61 -6.81
CA LYS A 28 9.71 -9.69 -7.92
C LYS A 28 8.84 -8.43 -7.83
N ASP A 29 7.54 -8.58 -7.59
CA ASP A 29 6.59 -7.47 -7.42
C ASP A 29 7.04 -6.55 -6.27
N ASN A 30 7.47 -7.12 -5.14
CA ASN A 30 7.99 -6.34 -4.01
C ASN A 30 9.25 -5.56 -4.37
N ILE A 31 10.21 -6.18 -5.05
CA ILE A 31 11.46 -5.50 -5.46
C ILE A 31 11.16 -4.37 -6.44
N GLU A 32 10.28 -4.60 -7.43
CA GLU A 32 9.88 -3.57 -8.40
C GLU A 32 9.22 -2.38 -7.69
N ALA A 33 8.27 -2.66 -6.80
CA ALA A 33 7.56 -1.64 -6.03
C ALA A 33 8.49 -0.86 -5.08
N MET A 34 9.42 -1.53 -4.40
CA MET A 34 10.40 -0.87 -3.52
C MET A 34 11.41 -0.04 -4.31
N SER A 35 11.84 -0.49 -5.48
CA SER A 35 12.73 0.27 -6.36
C SER A 35 12.05 1.56 -6.84
N LEU A 36 10.80 1.47 -7.28
CA LEU A 36 10.02 2.63 -7.69
C LEU A 36 9.77 3.58 -6.52
N LEU A 37 9.42 3.06 -5.34
CA LEU A 37 9.24 3.89 -4.14
C LEU A 37 10.50 4.67 -3.80
N LYS A 38 11.67 4.02 -3.85
CA LYS A 38 12.97 4.66 -3.61
C LYS A 38 13.24 5.79 -4.60
N GLU A 39 12.97 5.58 -5.89
CA GLU A 39 13.11 6.62 -6.91
C GLU A 39 12.19 7.83 -6.63
N LEU A 40 10.91 7.59 -6.36
CA LEU A 40 9.93 8.63 -6.07
C LEU A 40 10.32 9.44 -4.82
N MET A 41 10.85 8.78 -3.80
CA MET A 41 11.32 9.45 -2.58
C MET A 41 12.57 10.30 -2.82
N GLN A 42 13.54 9.78 -3.59
CA GLN A 42 14.75 10.53 -3.93
C GLN A 42 14.45 11.77 -4.77
N ASN A 43 13.47 11.66 -5.67
CA ASN A 43 13.06 12.76 -6.55
C ASN A 43 12.01 13.68 -5.91
N ASN A 44 11.50 13.33 -4.72
CA ASN A 44 10.39 14.02 -4.06
C ASN A 44 9.17 14.19 -4.97
N THR A 45 8.81 13.12 -5.71
CA THR A 45 7.69 13.11 -6.65
C THR A 45 6.56 12.22 -6.17
N GLN A 46 5.33 12.57 -6.57
CA GLN A 46 4.14 11.76 -6.38
C GLN A 46 4.01 10.76 -7.52
N ALA A 47 3.66 9.52 -7.20
CA ALA A 47 3.38 8.46 -8.18
C ALA A 47 2.25 8.87 -9.15
N THR A 48 2.43 8.60 -10.44
CA THR A 48 1.34 8.59 -11.43
C THR A 48 0.40 7.41 -11.19
N GLN A 49 -0.74 7.38 -11.88
CA GLN A 49 -1.69 6.27 -11.75
C GLN A 49 -1.08 4.91 -12.15
N GLU A 50 -0.25 4.89 -13.20
CA GLU A 50 0.47 3.69 -13.64
C GLU A 50 1.50 3.25 -12.60
N GLN A 51 2.22 4.20 -12.01
CA GLN A 51 3.17 3.95 -10.94
C GLN A 51 2.47 3.45 -9.67
N GLN A 52 1.31 4.01 -9.32
CA GLN A 52 0.50 3.54 -8.19
C GLN A 52 0.07 2.08 -8.38
N ALA A 53 -0.24 1.65 -9.61
CA ALA A 53 -0.56 0.25 -9.89
C ALA A 53 0.64 -0.69 -9.64
N ILE A 54 1.88 -0.23 -9.85
CA ILE A 54 3.10 -0.98 -9.51
C ILE A 54 3.27 -1.02 -7.99
N LEU A 55 3.18 0.13 -7.32
CA LEU A 55 3.32 0.25 -5.87
C LEU A 55 2.27 -0.57 -5.12
N ALA A 56 1.04 -0.65 -5.64
CA ALA A 56 -0.04 -1.41 -5.04
C ALA A 56 0.35 -2.88 -4.85
N LYS A 57 1.10 -3.48 -5.80
CA LYS A 57 1.51 -4.90 -5.78
C LYS A 57 2.42 -5.27 -4.61
N TYR A 58 3.05 -4.32 -3.92
CA TYR A 58 3.87 -4.61 -2.75
C TYR A 58 3.05 -5.35 -1.68
N SER A 59 3.42 -6.59 -1.38
CA SER A 59 2.68 -7.48 -0.47
C SER A 59 3.44 -7.81 0.82
N GLY A 60 4.65 -7.26 0.98
CA GLY A 60 5.54 -7.60 2.09
C GLY A 60 6.23 -8.97 1.93
N PHE A 61 7.13 -9.27 2.87
CA PHE A 61 8.06 -10.40 2.78
C PHE A 61 7.66 -11.63 3.59
N GLY A 62 6.47 -11.62 4.21
CA GLY A 62 5.91 -12.78 4.89
C GLY A 62 5.88 -14.00 3.97
N GLY A 63 6.36 -15.14 4.47
CA GLY A 63 6.41 -16.41 3.73
C GLY A 63 7.42 -16.47 2.59
N LEU A 64 8.17 -15.40 2.29
CA LEU A 64 9.13 -15.38 1.18
C LEU A 64 10.51 -15.94 1.52
N ASN A 65 10.81 -16.16 2.81
CA ASN A 65 12.13 -16.59 3.28
C ASN A 65 12.64 -17.87 2.60
N SER A 66 11.74 -18.79 2.20
CA SER A 66 12.09 -20.06 1.55
C SER A 66 12.54 -19.91 0.09
N VAL A 67 12.30 -18.76 -0.56
CA VAL A 67 12.59 -18.54 -2.00
C VAL A 67 13.63 -17.45 -2.28
N ILE A 68 14.13 -16.79 -1.23
CA ILE A 68 15.16 -15.74 -1.33
C ILE A 68 16.54 -16.40 -1.40
N THR A 69 17.30 -16.09 -2.46
CA THR A 69 18.70 -16.51 -2.63
C THR A 69 19.67 -15.43 -2.13
N ASP A 70 20.97 -15.74 -2.01
CA ASP A 70 21.99 -14.74 -1.67
C ASP A 70 22.03 -13.56 -2.67
N LYS A 71 21.82 -13.85 -3.96
CA LYS A 71 21.72 -12.81 -4.99
C LYS A 71 20.50 -11.91 -4.78
N ASP A 72 19.40 -12.49 -4.32
CA ASP A 72 18.18 -11.74 -4.00
C ASP A 72 18.34 -10.87 -2.76
N LEU A 73 19.15 -11.29 -1.78
CA LEU A 73 19.49 -10.46 -0.62
C LEU A 73 20.30 -9.23 -1.03
N GLU A 74 21.27 -9.36 -1.94
CA GLU A 74 22.01 -8.21 -2.46
C GLU A 74 21.11 -7.25 -3.26
N LEU A 75 20.18 -7.77 -4.04
CA LEU A 75 19.17 -6.96 -4.72
C LEU A 75 18.24 -6.26 -3.74
N LEU A 76 17.80 -6.94 -2.67
CA LEU A 76 16.96 -6.33 -1.64
C LEU A 76 17.70 -5.20 -0.92
N LYS A 77 18.98 -5.39 -0.58
CA LYS A 77 19.82 -4.33 0.01
C LYS A 77 19.91 -3.10 -0.89
N SER A 78 19.95 -3.27 -2.21
CA SER A 78 20.10 -2.15 -3.15
C SER A 78 18.83 -1.27 -3.25
N VAL A 79 17.65 -1.83 -2.98
CA VAL A 79 16.37 -1.09 -2.98
C VAL A 79 15.98 -0.56 -1.61
N LEU A 80 16.68 -0.94 -0.54
CA LEU A 80 16.54 -0.33 0.78
C LEU A 80 17.16 1.07 0.80
N MET A 81 16.68 1.88 1.76
CA MET A 81 17.07 3.28 1.92
C MET A 81 17.89 3.45 3.19
N GLY A 82 18.73 4.48 3.23
CA GLY A 82 19.54 4.80 4.40
C GLY A 82 21.01 4.37 4.28
N ASP A 83 21.74 4.58 5.36
CA ASP A 83 23.14 4.16 5.47
C ASP A 83 23.29 2.63 5.65
N PHE A 84 24.52 2.14 5.72
CA PHE A 84 24.79 0.72 5.86
C PHE A 84 24.10 0.11 7.10
N ALA A 85 24.12 0.78 8.25
CA ALA A 85 23.53 0.27 9.48
C ALA A 85 22.00 0.25 9.39
N GLU A 86 21.39 1.28 8.80
CA GLU A 86 19.96 1.37 8.55
C GLU A 86 19.48 0.30 7.59
N VAL A 87 20.18 0.08 6.48
CA VAL A 87 19.89 -0.98 5.51
C VAL A 87 19.96 -2.36 6.18
N GLN A 88 20.98 -2.63 6.99
CA GLN A 88 21.10 -3.90 7.73
C GLN A 88 19.99 -4.09 8.76
N SER A 89 19.54 -3.00 9.39
CA SER A 89 18.39 -3.03 10.32
C SER A 89 17.08 -3.33 9.59
N GLN A 90 16.82 -2.64 8.48
CA GLN A 90 15.62 -2.84 7.66
C GLN A 90 15.57 -4.24 7.06
N LEU A 91 16.69 -4.74 6.53
CA LEU A 91 16.78 -6.09 5.99
C LEU A 91 16.42 -7.13 7.05
N ARG A 92 16.98 -7.02 8.26
CA ARG A 92 16.63 -7.91 9.38
C ARG A 92 15.15 -7.85 9.70
N LYS A 93 14.57 -6.66 9.79
CA LYS A 93 13.12 -6.49 10.05
C LYS A 93 12.27 -7.14 8.95
N LEU A 94 12.62 -6.95 7.67
CA LEU A 94 11.88 -7.53 6.55
C LEU A 94 11.93 -9.07 6.57
N LEU A 95 13.08 -9.66 6.83
CA LEU A 95 13.24 -11.12 6.87
C LEU A 95 12.61 -11.76 8.13
N GLN A 96 12.47 -10.99 9.21
CA GLN A 96 11.79 -11.42 10.45
C GLN A 96 10.27 -11.27 10.40
N ARG A 97 9.71 -10.62 9.37
CA ARG A 97 8.25 -10.48 9.24
C ARG A 97 7.59 -11.84 9.03
N THR A 98 6.78 -12.22 10.00
CA THR A 98 5.79 -13.29 9.90
C THR A 98 4.62 -12.83 9.03
N ASP A 99 3.83 -13.77 8.50
CA ASP A 99 2.67 -13.56 7.61
C ASP A 99 1.49 -12.75 8.23
N ASP A 100 1.73 -12.02 9.32
CA ASP A 100 0.68 -11.40 10.15
C ASP A 100 0.08 -10.12 9.52
N ALA A 101 0.47 -9.77 8.29
CA ALA A 101 -0.11 -8.65 7.55
C ALA A 101 -1.45 -9.07 6.91
N TYR A 102 -2.49 -9.21 7.74
CA TYR A 102 -3.85 -9.44 7.28
C TYR A 102 -4.48 -8.13 6.80
N TYR A 103 -4.63 -8.00 5.48
CA TYR A 103 -5.41 -6.89 4.91
C TYR A 103 -6.90 -7.23 4.95
N THR A 104 -7.72 -6.23 5.31
CA THR A 104 -9.17 -6.36 5.20
C THR A 104 -9.57 -6.27 3.72
N PRO A 105 -10.24 -7.28 3.14
CA PRO A 105 -10.66 -7.24 1.73
C PRO A 105 -11.59 -6.05 1.45
N ILE A 106 -11.56 -5.50 0.23
CA ILE A 106 -12.42 -4.36 -0.14
C ILE A 106 -13.90 -4.74 0.03
N SER A 107 -14.25 -5.98 -0.30
CA SER A 107 -15.58 -6.56 -0.11
C SER A 107 -16.08 -6.55 1.34
N VAL A 108 -15.18 -6.51 2.33
CA VAL A 108 -15.53 -6.37 3.76
C VAL A 108 -15.65 -4.90 4.15
N VAL A 109 -14.81 -4.02 3.59
CA VAL A 109 -14.83 -2.58 3.91
C VAL A 109 -16.01 -1.84 3.28
N GLN A 110 -16.40 -2.18 2.05
CA GLN A 110 -17.48 -1.49 1.33
C GLN A 110 -18.81 -1.45 2.12
N PRO A 111 -19.31 -2.57 2.69
CA PRO A 111 -20.51 -2.56 3.53
C PRO A 111 -20.44 -1.63 4.75
N ILE A 112 -19.24 -1.39 5.29
CA ILE A 112 -19.04 -0.46 6.41
C ILE A 112 -19.40 0.97 5.97
N TYR A 113 -18.88 1.42 4.82
CA TYR A 113 -19.20 2.75 4.29
C TYR A 113 -20.66 2.87 3.85
N GLU A 114 -21.24 1.83 3.27
CA GLU A 114 -22.67 1.83 2.95
C GLU A 114 -23.53 2.00 4.19
N SER A 115 -23.17 1.34 5.29
CA SER A 115 -23.87 1.46 6.57
C SER A 115 -23.71 2.87 7.16
N LEU A 116 -22.52 3.47 7.07
CA LEU A 116 -22.28 4.86 7.47
C LEU A 116 -23.13 5.86 6.67
N LEU A 117 -23.21 5.68 5.35
CA LEU A 117 -24.07 6.50 4.49
C LEU A 117 -25.55 6.41 4.89
N LYS A 118 -26.05 5.19 5.13
CA LYS A 118 -27.43 4.95 5.59
C LYS A 118 -27.71 5.56 6.97
N ALA A 119 -26.69 5.61 7.84
CA ALA A 119 -26.76 6.28 9.13
C ALA A 119 -26.66 7.82 9.04
N GLY A 120 -26.51 8.38 7.84
CA GLY A 120 -26.49 9.83 7.60
C GLY A 120 -25.08 10.44 7.60
N PHE A 121 -24.02 9.65 7.72
CA PHE A 121 -22.65 10.16 7.58
C PHE A 121 -22.39 10.55 6.12
N SER A 122 -22.11 11.84 5.87
CA SER A 122 -21.88 12.38 4.53
C SER A 122 -20.60 13.22 4.39
N LYS A 123 -20.02 13.64 5.52
CA LYS A 123 -18.79 14.44 5.61
C LYS A 123 -18.20 14.38 7.01
N GLY A 124 -16.92 14.71 7.15
CA GLY A 124 -16.27 14.84 8.45
C GLY A 124 -14.82 14.37 8.45
N ARG A 125 -14.38 13.81 9.57
CA ARG A 125 -13.03 13.25 9.74
C ARG A 125 -13.14 11.75 9.93
N VAL A 126 -12.29 10.99 9.23
CA VAL A 126 -12.15 9.54 9.40
C VAL A 126 -10.70 9.25 9.73
N LEU A 127 -10.49 8.54 10.84
CA LEU A 127 -9.19 8.09 11.31
C LEU A 127 -9.03 6.59 11.02
N GLU A 128 -7.90 6.23 10.44
CA GLU A 128 -7.39 4.85 10.36
C GLU A 128 -6.13 4.77 11.25
N PRO A 129 -6.18 4.15 12.46
CA PRO A 129 -5.04 4.05 13.37
C PRO A 129 -3.95 3.02 12.98
N SER A 130 -4.17 2.20 11.96
CA SER A 130 -3.28 1.16 11.43
C SER A 130 -3.41 1.10 9.91
N LEU A 131 -3.16 2.25 9.26
CA LEU A 131 -3.49 2.53 7.87
C LEU A 131 -3.07 1.43 6.87
N GLY A 132 -1.94 0.78 7.11
CA GLY A 132 -1.29 -0.06 6.12
C GLY A 132 -1.04 0.75 4.85
N LYS A 133 -1.41 0.19 3.70
CA LYS A 133 -1.38 0.89 2.40
C LYS A 133 -2.62 1.77 2.15
N GLY A 134 -3.55 1.84 3.10
CA GLY A 134 -4.75 2.66 3.02
C GLY A 134 -5.96 2.00 2.38
N ILE A 135 -6.16 0.69 2.57
CA ILE A 135 -7.27 -0.06 1.98
C ILE A 135 -8.65 0.50 2.37
N PHE A 136 -8.79 0.95 3.62
CA PHE A 136 -10.01 1.59 4.10
C PHE A 136 -10.31 2.88 3.36
N PHE A 137 -9.29 3.66 3.04
CA PHE A 137 -9.47 4.87 2.26
C PHE A 137 -9.67 4.57 0.78
N GLU A 138 -9.03 3.54 0.23
CA GLU A 138 -9.30 3.13 -1.14
C GLU A 138 -10.76 2.72 -1.33
N ALA A 139 -11.30 1.89 -0.44
CA ALA A 139 -12.67 1.40 -0.49
C ALA A 139 -13.73 2.47 -0.19
N MET A 140 -13.34 3.66 0.26
CA MET A 140 -14.26 4.76 0.55
C MET A 140 -14.98 5.22 -0.73
N PRO A 141 -16.33 5.32 -0.73
CA PRO A 141 -17.09 5.85 -1.85
C PRO A 141 -16.60 7.25 -2.26
N GLN A 142 -16.55 7.53 -3.56
CA GLN A 142 -16.01 8.80 -4.07
C GLN A 142 -16.75 10.03 -3.52
N SER A 143 -18.07 9.92 -3.32
CA SER A 143 -18.90 10.96 -2.70
C SER A 143 -18.46 11.32 -1.28
N LEU A 144 -17.99 10.33 -0.51
CA LEU A 144 -17.40 10.53 0.82
C LEU A 144 -15.97 11.02 0.74
N LYS A 145 -15.14 10.46 -0.16
CA LYS A 145 -13.74 10.88 -0.34
C LYS A 145 -13.60 12.38 -0.58
N ASN A 146 -14.52 12.97 -1.34
CA ASN A 146 -14.48 14.40 -1.66
C ASN A 146 -14.85 15.31 -0.46
N ASN A 147 -15.54 14.79 0.54
CA ASN A 147 -16.10 15.56 1.66
C ASN A 147 -15.55 15.13 3.03
N THR A 148 -14.53 14.27 3.05
CA THR A 148 -13.97 13.67 4.26
C THR A 148 -12.49 13.95 4.35
N GLN A 149 -12.06 14.56 5.45
CA GLN A 149 -10.65 14.60 5.82
C GLN A 149 -10.24 13.20 6.30
N ARG A 150 -9.25 12.62 5.63
CA ARG A 150 -8.72 11.28 5.93
C ARG A 150 -7.42 11.42 6.70
N ILE A 151 -7.36 10.77 7.85
CA ILE A 151 -6.19 10.75 8.74
C ILE A 151 -5.78 9.30 8.91
N GLY A 152 -4.55 8.97 8.57
CA GLY A 152 -3.97 7.65 8.78
C GLY A 152 -2.79 7.69 9.75
N VAL A 153 -2.64 6.65 10.55
CA VAL A 153 -1.46 6.42 11.38
C VAL A 153 -0.87 5.08 10.96
N GLU A 154 0.43 5.04 10.68
CA GLU A 154 1.14 3.81 10.34
C GLU A 154 2.48 3.73 11.05
N LEU A 155 2.66 2.69 11.86
CA LEU A 155 3.87 2.50 12.66
C LEU A 155 5.06 2.05 11.80
N ASP A 156 4.81 1.24 10.76
CA ASP A 156 5.87 0.81 9.86
C ASP A 156 6.23 1.89 8.84
N SER A 157 7.38 2.52 9.03
CA SER A 157 7.91 3.54 8.12
C SER A 157 7.87 3.12 6.64
N LEU A 158 8.24 1.89 6.29
CA LEU A 158 8.23 1.46 4.88
C LEU A 158 6.80 1.47 4.32
N THR A 159 5.86 0.90 5.05
CA THR A 159 4.44 0.86 4.68
C THR A 159 3.82 2.25 4.65
N ALA A 160 4.20 3.15 5.57
CA ALA A 160 3.78 4.56 5.55
C ALA A 160 4.25 5.29 4.28
N HIS A 161 5.45 5.01 3.78
CA HIS A 161 5.93 5.58 2.50
C HIS A 161 5.12 5.07 1.30
N PHE A 162 4.77 3.78 1.27
CA PHE A 162 3.83 3.26 0.27
C PHE A 162 2.47 3.95 0.37
N ALA A 163 1.94 4.09 1.58
CA ALA A 163 0.65 4.73 1.82
C ALA A 163 0.62 6.19 1.34
N LYS A 164 1.69 6.96 1.56
CA LYS A 164 1.82 8.34 1.03
C LYS A 164 1.72 8.40 -0.50
N GLN A 165 2.29 7.42 -1.19
CA GLN A 165 2.23 7.36 -2.65
C GLN A 165 0.86 6.89 -3.17
N LEU A 166 0.19 6.00 -2.44
CA LEU A 166 -1.11 5.42 -2.82
C LEU A 166 -2.30 6.30 -2.40
N GLN A 167 -2.15 7.09 -1.33
CA GLN A 167 -3.20 7.91 -0.73
C GLN A 167 -2.77 9.40 -0.63
N PRO A 168 -2.50 10.09 -1.76
CA PRO A 168 -1.93 11.46 -1.78
C PRO A 168 -2.77 12.54 -1.09
N SER A 169 -4.01 12.24 -0.76
CA SER A 169 -4.98 13.18 -0.17
C SER A 169 -5.37 12.79 1.26
N THR A 170 -4.55 11.95 1.89
CA THR A 170 -4.67 11.51 3.28
C THR A 170 -3.51 12.11 4.06
N GLU A 171 -3.81 12.62 5.26
CA GLU A 171 -2.80 13.05 6.22
C GLU A 171 -2.27 11.81 6.95
N ILE A 172 -0.97 11.50 6.81
CA ILE A 172 -0.37 10.24 7.30
C ILE A 172 0.73 10.54 8.32
N PHE A 173 0.59 9.97 9.51
CA PHE A 173 1.53 10.05 10.63
C PHE A 173 2.31 8.75 10.82
#